data_AF-A0A257QYT4-F1
#
_entry.id   AF-A0A257QYT4-F1
#
_cell.length_a   1.000
_cell.length_b   1.000
_cell.length_c   1.000
_cell.angle_alpha   90.00
_cell.angle_beta   90.00
_cell.angle_gamma   90.00
#
_symmetry.space_group_name_H-M   'P 1'
#
loop_
_entity.id
_entity.type
_entity.pdbx_description
1 polymer ?
#
loop_
_entity_poly.entity_id
_entity_poly.type
_entity_poly.pdbx_seq_one_letter_code
_entity_poly.pdbx_strand_id
1 'polypeptide(L)' 'MSRRCQITGKGVLSGNNVSHANNKSRRRFLPNLQQA' A
#
# COMPACT_ATOMS: atom_id res chain seq x y z
N MET A 1 -11.91 -0.22 10.53
CA MET A 1 -10.83 -1.25 10.57
C MET A 1 -9.56 -0.68 9.96
N SER A 2 -8.46 -0.66 10.71
CA SER A 2 -7.14 -0.37 10.14
C SER A 2 -6.80 -1.48 9.13
N ARG A 3 -6.39 -1.13 7.90
CA ARG A 3 -5.93 -2.09 6.87
C ARG A 3 -4.58 -2.66 7.26
N ARG A 4 -4.58 -3.50 8.30
CA ARG A 4 -3.41 -4.15 8.89
C ARG A 4 -3.69 -5.64 9.05
N CYS A 5 -2.73 -6.48 8.65
CA CYS A 5 -2.83 -7.91 8.88
C CYS A 5 -2.76 -8.19 10.39
N GLN A 6 -3.71 -8.98 10.93
CA GLN A 6 -3.76 -9.31 12.35
C GLN A 6 -2.63 -10.26 12.78
N ILE A 7 -2.19 -11.14 11.87
CA ILE A 7 -1.15 -12.14 12.14
C ILE A 7 0.24 -11.54 11.94
N THR A 8 0.49 -10.93 10.78
CA THR A 8 1.83 -10.45 10.39
C THR A 8 2.07 -8.97 10.73
N GLY A 9 1.04 -8.24 11.16
CA GLY A 9 1.14 -6.81 11.45
C GLY A 9 1.40 -5.92 10.22
N LYS A 10 1.44 -6.48 9.00
CA LYS A 10 1.68 -5.75 7.76
C LYS A 10 0.62 -4.67 7.53
N GLY A 11 1.06 -3.43 7.38
CA GLY A 11 0.20 -2.27 7.21
C GLY A 11 0.28 -1.65 5.81
N VAL A 12 -0.33 -0.47 5.69
CA VAL A 12 -0.29 0.36 4.49
C VAL A 12 1.08 1.02 4.35
N LEU A 13 1.66 1.00 3.15
CA LEU A 13 2.89 1.73 2.86
C LEU A 13 2.60 2.95 1.99
N SER A 14 3.37 4.02 2.16
CA SER A 14 3.32 5.21 1.31
C SER A 14 4.43 5.17 0.26
N GLY A 15 4.13 5.62 -0.95
CA GLY A 15 5.15 5.82 -1.99
C GLY A 15 4.64 6.65 -3.16
N ASN A 16 5.32 6.54 -4.30
CA ASN A 16 4.96 7.23 -5.53
C ASN A 16 4.78 6.24 -6.68
N ASN A 17 3.86 6.53 -7.61
CA ASN A 17 3.97 6.00 -8.96
C ASN A 17 4.95 6.89 -9.72
N VAL A 18 5.88 6.27 -10.45
CA VAL A 18 6.88 6.97 -11.27
C VAL A 18 6.60 6.60 -12.72
N SER A 19 6.38 7.59 -13.58
CA SER A 19 6.23 7.37 -15.02
C SER A 19 7.58 7.20 -15.72
N HIS A 20 7.58 6.83 -16.99
CA HIS A 20 8.79 6.81 -17.82
C HIS A 20 9.49 8.19 -17.88
N ALA A 21 8.74 9.28 -17.78
CA ALA A 21 9.28 10.64 -17.71
C ALA A 21 9.73 11.05 -16.29
N ASN A 22 9.76 10.11 -15.33
CA ASN A 22 10.05 10.35 -13.92
C ASN A 22 9.07 11.28 -13.18
N ASN A 23 7.84 11.43 -13.68
CA ASN A 23 6.79 12.17 -12.97
C ASN A 23 6.31 11.35 -11.77
N LYS A 24 6.34 11.94 -10.57
CA LYS A 24 6.01 11.27 -9.30
C LYS A 24 4.62 11.68 -8.84
N SER A 25 3.70 10.71 -8.72
CA SER A 25 2.39 10.91 -8.09
C SER A 25 2.24 10.08 -6.82
N ARG A 26 1.66 10.65 -5.76
CA ARG A 26 1.54 9.98 -4.45
C ARG A 26 0.60 8.77 -4.54
N ARG A 27 1.00 7.64 -3.96
CA ARG A 27 0.21 6.41 -3.88
C ARG A 27 0.34 5.76 -2.50
N ARG A 28 -0.67 4.95 -2.15
CA ARG A 28 -0.64 4.01 -1.02
C ARG A 28 -0.58 2.57 -1.54
N PHE A 29 0.33 1.77 -0.98
CA PHE A 29 0.39 0.32 -1.20
C PHE A 29 -0.41 -0.36 -0.10
N LEU A 30 -1.49 -1.03 -0.49
CA LEU A 30 -2.40 -1.70 0.42
C LEU A 30 -1.97 -3.16 0.59
N PRO A 31 -1.98 -3.71 1.81
CA PRO A 31 -1.82 -5.15 1.99
C PRO A 31 -3.02 -5.89 1.35
N ASN A 32 -2.75 -7.02 0.71
CA ASN A 32 -3.78 -7.91 0.16
C ASN A 32 -4.45 -8.71 1.30
N LEU A 33 -5.33 -8.06 2.05
CA LEU A 33 -6.11 -8.69 3.12
C LEU A 33 -7.38 -9.31 2.52
N GLN A 34 -7.51 -10.63 2.62
CA GLN A 34 -8.74 -11.34 2.27
C GLN A 34 -9.65 -11.42 3.49
N GLN A 35 -10.95 -11.17 3.30
CA GLN A 35 -11.96 -11.39 4.34
C GLN A 35 -12.38 -12.85 4.26
N ALA A 36 -12.38 -13.54 5.39
CA ALA A 36 -12.92 -14.89 5.51
C ALA A 36 -14.44 -14.84 5.66
#